data_AF-A0A6I6G4T6-F1
#
_entry.id   AF-A0A6I6G4T6-F1
#
_cell.length_a   1.000
_cell.length_b   1.000
_cell.length_c   1.000
_cell.angle_alpha   90.00
_cell.angle_beta   90.00
_cell.angle_gamma   90.00
#
_symmetry.space_group_name_H-M   'P 1'
#
loop_
_entity.id
_entity.type
_entity.pdbx_description
1 polymer ?
#
loop_
_entity_poly.entity_id
_entity_poly.type
_entity_poly.pdbx_seq_one_letter_code
_entity_poly.pdbx_strand_id
1 'polypeptide(L)'
;MFKLFNKRNKRLTIQGDSIFIDNSNDNVGKAAELNTVFALTEATPEIKVYENNQLIRLYRIDTLNANSNLTGQFLHSSIRILDNSAVMIDGVISKSDTSFPKWTNQDYEAVRFQPFFLSNANDKNIQLIGKGLFDRGLHFSGTVTPTAVRCICVCDNCSKSFSLQHFHAGFSEIQYFYSTNSKETLLVPYGAIANMPTQLQEIIDSAKLNELESLLPTSSDGHFRYFNSFKCPHCLISFIDFEKFTEMRPKEYYGNTLLNQKPKQWTDQTGS
;
A
#
# COMPACT_ATOMS: atom_id res chain seq x y z
N MET A 1 -25.69 -38.87 12.96
CA MET A 1 -24.69 -39.47 12.03
C MET A 1 -23.90 -38.32 11.41
N PHE A 2 -22.87 -37.85 12.13
CA PHE A 2 -22.01 -36.73 11.71
C PHE A 2 -20.97 -37.25 10.70
N LYS A 3 -21.10 -36.89 9.43
CA LYS A 3 -20.03 -37.11 8.45
C LYS A 3 -18.92 -36.10 8.73
N LEU A 4 -17.78 -36.64 9.16
CA LEU A 4 -16.47 -36.02 9.30
C LEU A 4 -16.22 -34.85 8.32
N PHE A 5 -16.16 -33.64 8.85
CA PHE A 5 -15.42 -32.53 8.24
C PHE A 5 -13.91 -32.81 8.40
N ASN A 6 -13.37 -33.69 7.55
CA ASN A 6 -11.93 -33.96 7.50
C ASN A 6 -11.38 -34.02 6.07
N LYS A 7 -11.93 -33.17 5.17
CA LYS A 7 -11.17 -32.69 4.02
C LYS A 7 -10.57 -31.35 4.41
N ARG A 8 -9.32 -31.35 4.89
CA ARG A 8 -8.47 -30.16 4.81
C ARG A 8 -8.46 -29.77 3.33
N ASN A 9 -9.23 -28.75 2.95
CA ASN A 9 -9.09 -28.13 1.64
C ASN A 9 -7.66 -27.57 1.60
N LYS A 10 -6.74 -28.29 0.96
CA LYS A 10 -5.32 -27.92 0.81
C LYS A 10 -5.14 -26.77 -0.17
N ARG A 11 -6.04 -25.77 -0.15
CA ARG A 11 -5.94 -24.62 -1.04
C ARG A 11 -4.80 -23.70 -0.66
N LEU A 12 -4.54 -23.55 0.63
CA LEU A 12 -3.46 -22.75 1.19
C LEU A 12 -2.50 -23.64 1.97
N THR A 13 -1.21 -23.56 1.66
CA THR A 13 -0.15 -24.20 2.44
C THR A 13 1.04 -23.27 2.57
N ILE A 14 1.79 -23.40 3.68
CA ILE A 14 2.97 -22.60 3.97
C ILE A 14 4.19 -23.51 4.02
N GLN A 15 5.28 -23.07 3.41
CA GLN A 15 6.59 -23.72 3.53
C GLN A 15 7.67 -22.64 3.65
N GLY A 16 8.28 -22.53 4.83
CA GLY A 16 9.25 -21.46 5.12
C GLY A 16 8.62 -20.08 4.95
N ASP A 17 9.23 -19.27 4.08
CA ASP A 17 8.84 -17.91 3.71
C ASP A 17 7.79 -17.85 2.57
N SER A 18 7.31 -19.01 2.14
CA SER A 18 6.54 -19.15 0.90
C SER A 18 5.10 -19.59 1.18
N ILE A 19 4.18 -18.91 0.50
CA ILE A 19 2.74 -19.18 0.47
C ILE A 19 2.43 -19.90 -0.83
N PHE A 20 1.79 -21.06 -0.74
CA PHE A 20 1.36 -21.84 -1.90
C PHE A 20 -0.16 -21.84 -1.97
N ILE A 21 -0.67 -21.43 -3.12
CA ILE A 21 -2.09 -21.34 -3.46
C ILE A 21 -2.38 -22.38 -4.55
N ASP A 22 -3.20 -23.37 -4.22
CA ASP A 22 -3.79 -24.27 -5.22
C ASP A 22 -5.04 -23.61 -5.82
N ASN A 23 -4.88 -23.07 -7.01
CA ASN A 23 -5.97 -22.47 -7.79
C ASN A 23 -6.31 -23.35 -9.00
N SER A 24 -6.30 -24.68 -8.82
CA SER A 24 -6.65 -25.64 -9.86
C SER A 24 -8.04 -26.27 -9.62
N ASN A 25 -8.65 -26.75 -10.70
CA ASN A 25 -9.85 -27.60 -10.67
C ASN A 25 -10.97 -27.03 -9.77
N ASP A 26 -11.45 -27.85 -8.83
CA ASP A 26 -12.52 -27.54 -7.89
C ASP A 26 -12.19 -26.40 -6.91
N ASN A 27 -10.95 -25.89 -6.84
CA ASN A 27 -10.60 -24.81 -5.92
C ASN A 27 -10.91 -23.40 -6.46
N VAL A 28 -11.12 -23.27 -7.77
CA VAL A 28 -11.45 -21.99 -8.39
C VAL A 28 -12.76 -21.44 -7.80
N GLY A 29 -12.76 -20.16 -7.43
CA GLY A 29 -13.94 -19.47 -6.88
C GLY A 29 -14.35 -19.86 -5.46
N LYS A 30 -13.59 -20.73 -4.77
CA LYS A 30 -13.84 -21.01 -3.35
C LYS A 30 -13.25 -19.91 -2.47
N ALA A 31 -13.66 -19.81 -1.21
CA ALA A 31 -12.92 -19.01 -0.23
C ALA A 31 -11.94 -19.91 0.53
N ALA A 32 -10.84 -19.33 1.04
CA ALA A 32 -9.92 -20.00 1.95
C ALA A 32 -9.28 -18.97 2.88
N GLU A 33 -8.99 -19.37 4.11
CA GLU A 33 -8.30 -18.53 5.08
C GLU A 33 -7.28 -19.38 5.84
N LEU A 34 -6.12 -18.78 6.13
CA LEU A 34 -5.08 -19.38 6.94
C LEU A 34 -4.40 -18.30 7.78
N ASN A 35 -4.41 -18.50 9.10
CA ASN A 35 -3.56 -17.75 10.02
C ASN A 35 -2.27 -18.53 10.23
N THR A 36 -1.13 -17.85 10.14
CA THR A 36 0.20 -18.46 10.24
C THR A 36 1.21 -17.48 10.82
N VAL A 37 2.32 -17.99 11.32
CA VAL A 37 3.44 -17.18 11.81
C VAL A 37 4.67 -17.51 10.96
N PHE A 38 5.27 -16.50 10.35
CA PHE A 38 6.54 -16.64 9.63
C PHE A 38 7.68 -16.23 10.55
N ALA A 39 8.65 -17.13 10.75
CA ALA A 39 9.93 -16.76 11.35
C ALA A 39 10.76 -15.99 10.32
N LEU A 40 11.16 -14.77 10.67
CA LEU A 40 11.94 -13.90 9.79
C LEU A 40 13.43 -14.16 10.03
N THR A 41 14.08 -14.81 9.07
CA THR A 41 15.50 -15.21 9.19
C THR A 41 16.47 -14.16 8.64
N GLU A 42 15.98 -13.25 7.81
CA GLU A 42 16.76 -12.22 7.13
C GLU A 42 16.43 -10.83 7.67
N ALA A 43 17.39 -9.90 7.55
CA ALA A 43 17.21 -8.53 8.03
C ALA A 43 16.10 -7.79 7.27
N THR A 44 16.01 -8.03 5.95
CA THR A 44 14.91 -7.59 5.07
C THR A 44 14.26 -8.83 4.45
N PRO A 45 13.30 -9.47 5.13
CA PRO A 45 12.74 -10.74 4.71
C PRO A 45 11.86 -10.58 3.47
N GLU A 46 11.72 -11.69 2.75
CA GLU A 46 10.85 -11.80 1.59
C GLU A 46 9.73 -12.80 1.86
N ILE A 47 8.52 -12.51 1.38
CA ILE A 47 7.40 -13.43 1.36
C ILE A 47 7.07 -13.73 -0.09
N LYS A 48 7.17 -15.01 -0.48
CA LYS A 48 6.94 -15.47 -1.86
C LYS A 48 5.57 -16.07 -1.95
N VAL A 49 4.82 -15.75 -3.01
CA VAL A 49 3.50 -16.32 -3.25
C VAL A 49 3.49 -17.07 -4.56
N TYR A 50 3.17 -18.34 -4.48
CA TYR A 50 3.06 -19.26 -5.59
C TYR A 50 1.60 -19.59 -5.85
N GLU A 51 1.18 -19.55 -7.11
CA GLU A 51 -0.09 -20.10 -7.57
C GLU A 51 0.21 -21.30 -8.47
N ASN A 52 -0.31 -22.48 -8.12
CA ASN A 52 -0.08 -23.72 -8.88
C ASN A 52 1.42 -23.96 -9.15
N ASN A 53 2.26 -23.71 -8.14
CA ASN A 53 3.74 -23.78 -8.17
C ASN A 53 4.45 -22.74 -9.06
N GLN A 54 3.75 -21.76 -9.61
CA GLN A 54 4.35 -20.62 -10.30
C GLN A 54 4.46 -19.43 -9.36
N LEU A 55 5.65 -18.83 -9.26
CA LEU A 55 5.84 -17.61 -8.48
C LEU A 55 5.05 -16.47 -9.13
N ILE A 56 4.08 -15.92 -8.42
CA ILE A 56 3.24 -14.83 -8.91
C ILE A 56 3.45 -13.51 -8.18
N ARG A 57 3.95 -13.54 -6.93
CA ARG A 57 4.32 -12.35 -6.17
C ARG A 57 5.55 -12.62 -5.31
N LEU A 58 6.39 -11.60 -5.17
CA LEU A 58 7.47 -11.55 -4.20
C LEU A 58 7.36 -10.22 -3.47
N TYR A 59 7.11 -10.30 -2.17
CA TYR A 59 7.02 -9.13 -1.30
C TYR A 59 8.26 -9.05 -0.43
N ARG A 60 9.07 -8.03 -0.63
CA ARG A 60 10.18 -7.68 0.26
C ARG A 60 9.66 -6.73 1.32
N ILE A 61 9.86 -7.08 2.59
CA ILE A 61 9.51 -6.26 3.74
C ILE A 61 10.68 -5.31 4.02
N ASP A 62 10.58 -4.07 3.56
CA ASP A 62 11.58 -3.06 3.91
C ASP A 62 11.42 -2.67 5.39
N THR A 63 12.54 -2.36 6.04
CA THR A 63 12.62 -2.15 7.48
C THR A 63 12.47 -0.68 7.87
N LEU A 64 11.84 -0.44 9.01
CA LEU A 64 11.81 0.89 9.62
C LEU A 64 13.19 1.25 10.16
N ASN A 65 13.54 2.54 10.19
CA ASN A 65 14.78 2.99 10.84
C ASN A 65 14.85 2.58 12.32
N ALA A 66 13.70 2.57 13.01
CA ALA A 66 13.59 2.13 14.41
C ALA A 66 13.67 0.61 14.59
N ASN A 67 13.45 -0.17 13.52
CA ASN A 67 13.48 -1.62 13.52
C ASN A 67 14.20 -2.13 12.25
N SER A 68 15.49 -1.76 12.12
CA SER A 68 16.24 -1.87 10.86
C SER A 68 16.63 -3.30 10.48
N ASN A 69 16.46 -4.27 11.39
CA ASN A 69 16.79 -5.67 11.20
C ASN A 69 15.68 -6.56 11.78
N LEU A 70 15.03 -7.33 10.91
CA LEU A 70 13.93 -8.23 11.28
C LEU A 70 14.37 -9.67 11.60
N THR A 71 15.66 -10.00 11.53
CA THR A 71 16.15 -11.34 11.88
C THR A 71 15.75 -11.73 13.30
N GLY A 72 15.16 -12.91 13.46
CA GLY A 72 14.68 -13.44 14.75
C GLY A 72 13.32 -12.89 15.19
N GLN A 73 12.68 -12.06 14.38
CA GLN A 73 11.31 -11.60 14.60
C GLN A 73 10.31 -12.51 13.87
N PHE A 74 9.03 -12.27 14.12
CA PHE A 74 7.93 -13.09 13.64
C PHE A 74 6.87 -12.23 13.00
N LEU A 75 6.44 -12.61 11.81
CA LEU A 75 5.29 -12.02 11.14
C LEU A 75 4.06 -12.89 11.41
N HIS A 76 3.16 -12.37 12.24
CA HIS A 76 1.85 -12.96 12.52
C HIS A 76 0.88 -12.58 11.41
N SER A 77 0.61 -13.49 10.48
CA SER A 77 -0.14 -13.22 9.25
C SER A 77 -1.52 -13.85 9.23
N SER A 78 -2.46 -13.12 8.63
CA SER A 78 -3.74 -13.63 8.13
C SER A 78 -3.73 -13.58 6.61
N ILE A 79 -3.91 -14.75 5.99
CA ILE A 79 -3.94 -14.92 4.52
C ILE A 79 -5.35 -15.34 4.14
N ARG A 80 -6.01 -14.58 3.28
CA ARG A 80 -7.38 -14.81 2.84
C ARG A 80 -7.45 -14.84 1.33
N ILE A 81 -8.14 -15.84 0.80
CA ILE A 81 -8.60 -15.91 -0.58
C ILE A 81 -10.12 -15.79 -0.54
N LEU A 82 -10.66 -14.77 -1.20
CA LEU A 82 -12.09 -14.56 -1.33
C LEU A 82 -12.66 -15.40 -2.48
N ASP A 83 -13.98 -15.60 -2.46
CA ASP A 83 -14.72 -16.33 -3.50
C ASP A 83 -14.57 -15.71 -4.90
N ASN A 84 -14.30 -14.40 -4.97
CA ASN A 84 -14.03 -13.67 -6.20
C ASN A 84 -12.56 -13.76 -6.69
N SER A 85 -11.75 -14.65 -6.09
CA SER A 85 -10.32 -14.87 -6.34
C SER A 85 -9.37 -13.75 -5.89
N ALA A 86 -9.83 -12.77 -5.10
CA ALA A 86 -8.94 -11.82 -4.46
C ALA A 86 -8.12 -12.49 -3.34
N VAL A 87 -6.84 -12.15 -3.24
CA VAL A 87 -5.92 -12.55 -2.18
C VAL A 87 -5.60 -11.34 -1.33
N MET A 88 -5.79 -11.47 -0.03
CA MET A 88 -5.45 -10.45 0.97
C MET A 88 -4.49 -11.05 1.98
N ILE A 89 -3.41 -10.35 2.27
CA ILE A 89 -2.43 -10.73 3.27
C ILE A 89 -2.18 -9.53 4.15
N ASP A 90 -2.43 -9.69 5.44
CA ASP A 90 -2.18 -8.69 6.48
C ASP A 90 -1.41 -9.37 7.61
N GLY A 91 -0.63 -8.60 8.38
CA GLY A 91 0.04 -9.16 9.53
C GLY A 91 0.65 -8.13 10.48
N VAL A 92 1.21 -8.64 11.57
CA VAL A 92 1.91 -7.86 12.60
C VAL A 92 3.28 -8.45 12.83
N ILE A 93 4.31 -7.62 12.76
CA ILE A 93 5.68 -8.02 13.06
C ILE A 93 5.89 -7.87 14.58
N SER A 94 6.51 -8.87 15.21
CA SER A 94 6.81 -8.83 16.63
C SER A 94 8.02 -9.69 16.99
N LYS A 95 8.57 -9.50 18.19
CA LYS A 95 9.69 -10.29 18.71
C LYS A 95 9.29 -11.64 19.34
N SER A 96 7.99 -11.93 19.41
CA SER A 96 7.45 -13.17 19.98
C SER A 96 6.75 -13.99 18.91
N ASP A 97 6.89 -15.30 18.95
CA ASP A 97 6.26 -16.26 18.04
C ASP A 97 4.80 -16.57 18.40
N THR A 98 4.38 -16.22 19.62
CA THR A 98 3.09 -16.62 20.21
C THR A 98 2.19 -15.43 20.54
N SER A 99 2.74 -14.22 20.57
CA SER A 99 2.00 -13.00 20.89
C SER A 99 2.49 -11.83 20.08
N PHE A 100 1.57 -10.97 19.63
CA PHE A 100 1.90 -9.69 18.99
C PHE A 100 1.35 -8.50 19.80
N PRO A 101 1.97 -7.32 19.71
CA PRO A 101 1.51 -6.13 20.40
C PRO A 101 0.09 -5.72 19.95
N LYS A 102 -0.69 -5.11 20.85
CA LYS A 102 -1.95 -4.47 20.45
C LYS A 102 -1.67 -3.26 19.56
N TRP A 103 -2.59 -2.93 18.66
CA TRP A 103 -2.45 -1.79 17.74
C TRP A 103 -2.24 -0.43 18.42
N THR A 104 -2.61 -0.31 19.69
CA THR A 104 -2.41 0.88 20.53
C THR A 104 -0.99 0.99 21.11
N ASN A 105 -0.15 -0.03 20.97
CA ASN A 105 1.22 -0.04 21.46
C ASN A 105 2.14 0.72 20.49
N GLN A 106 3.11 1.46 21.02
CA GLN A 106 4.14 2.15 20.24
C GLN A 106 5.02 1.17 19.42
N ASP A 107 5.18 -0.07 19.90
CA ASP A 107 5.96 -1.12 19.24
C ASP A 107 5.13 -1.93 18.22
N TYR A 108 3.93 -1.46 17.85
CA TYR A 108 3.08 -2.14 16.89
C TYR A 108 3.50 -1.85 15.45
N GLU A 109 3.99 -2.88 14.76
CA GLU A 109 4.36 -2.79 13.35
C GLU A 109 3.42 -3.66 12.50
N ALA A 110 2.33 -3.07 12.01
CA ALA A 110 1.42 -3.74 11.10
C ALA A 110 1.89 -3.60 9.66
N VAL A 111 1.68 -4.65 8.89
CA VAL A 111 1.93 -4.68 7.46
C VAL A 111 0.70 -5.16 6.72
N ARG A 112 0.40 -4.50 5.60
CA ARG A 112 -0.58 -4.94 4.62
C ARG A 112 0.14 -5.15 3.31
N PHE A 113 0.04 -6.35 2.76
CA PHE A 113 0.59 -6.63 1.44
C PHE A 113 -0.45 -6.24 0.40
N GLN A 114 -0.01 -5.62 -0.69
CA GLN A 114 -0.90 -5.20 -1.77
C GLN A 114 -1.75 -6.38 -2.26
N PRO A 115 -3.09 -6.28 -2.13
CA PRO A 115 -3.99 -7.30 -2.64
C PRO A 115 -3.83 -7.54 -4.14
N PHE A 116 -4.20 -8.73 -4.58
CA PHE A 116 -4.19 -9.10 -5.99
C PHE A 116 -5.22 -10.18 -6.27
N PHE A 117 -5.58 -10.38 -7.53
CA PHE A 117 -6.42 -11.47 -7.98
C PHE A 117 -5.58 -12.63 -8.53
N LEU A 118 -6.01 -13.86 -8.26
CA LEU A 118 -5.40 -15.07 -8.85
C LEU A 118 -5.61 -15.12 -10.37
N SER A 119 -4.87 -16.01 -11.05
CA SER A 119 -4.82 -16.09 -12.53
C SER A 119 -6.18 -16.19 -13.20
N ASN A 120 -7.16 -16.88 -12.60
CA ASN A 120 -8.52 -17.03 -13.12
C ASN A 120 -9.35 -15.72 -13.12
N ALA A 121 -8.84 -14.65 -12.52
CA ALA A 121 -9.45 -13.32 -12.48
C ALA A 121 -8.42 -12.22 -12.78
N ASN A 122 -7.37 -12.54 -13.57
CA ASN A 122 -6.26 -11.63 -13.81
C ASN A 122 -6.65 -10.31 -14.52
N ASP A 123 -7.74 -10.30 -15.29
CA ASP A 123 -8.25 -9.07 -15.91
C ASP A 123 -8.51 -7.96 -14.87
N LYS A 124 -8.90 -8.33 -13.65
CA LYS A 124 -9.07 -7.38 -12.55
C LYS A 124 -7.74 -6.76 -12.11
N ASN A 125 -6.64 -7.53 -12.08
CA ASN A 125 -5.31 -6.96 -11.82
C ASN A 125 -4.93 -5.93 -12.88
N ILE A 126 -5.20 -6.24 -14.16
CA ILE A 126 -4.90 -5.34 -15.28
C ILE A 126 -5.69 -4.04 -15.16
N GLN A 127 -6.97 -4.12 -14.79
CA GLN A 127 -7.83 -2.94 -14.58
C GLN A 127 -7.38 -2.05 -13.42
N LEU A 128 -6.65 -2.61 -12.44
CA LEU A 128 -6.16 -1.89 -11.27
C LEU A 128 -4.81 -1.19 -11.49
N ILE A 129 -4.13 -1.42 -12.62
CA ILE A 129 -2.83 -0.79 -12.92
C ILE A 129 -2.99 0.74 -12.92
N GLY A 130 -2.17 1.41 -12.10
CA GLY A 130 -2.19 2.87 -11.93
C GLY A 130 -3.36 3.41 -11.11
N LYS A 131 -4.27 2.56 -10.60
CA LYS A 131 -5.40 3.01 -9.77
C LYS A 131 -4.99 3.39 -8.34
N GLY A 132 -5.89 4.07 -7.65
CA GLY A 132 -5.71 4.58 -6.28
C GLY A 132 -5.60 3.49 -5.21
N LEU A 133 -5.32 3.89 -3.97
CA LEU A 133 -5.15 2.96 -2.85
C LEU A 133 -6.45 2.23 -2.50
N PHE A 134 -7.59 2.91 -2.64
CA PHE A 134 -8.92 2.33 -2.39
C PHE A 134 -9.27 1.24 -3.40
N ASP A 135 -9.12 1.54 -4.70
CA ASP A 135 -9.40 0.57 -5.77
C ASP A 135 -8.50 -0.67 -5.64
N ARG A 136 -7.24 -0.45 -5.24
CA ARG A 136 -6.26 -1.53 -5.04
C ARG A 136 -6.44 -2.27 -3.71
N GLY A 137 -7.43 -1.91 -2.89
CA GLY A 137 -7.72 -2.56 -1.61
C GLY A 137 -6.66 -2.33 -0.52
N LEU A 138 -5.82 -1.32 -0.67
CA LEU A 138 -4.84 -0.90 0.35
C LEU A 138 -5.51 -0.07 1.45
N HIS A 139 -6.58 0.66 1.12
CA HIS A 139 -7.46 1.36 2.06
C HIS A 139 -8.93 1.04 1.82
N PHE A 140 -9.76 1.26 2.85
CA PHE A 140 -11.20 1.00 2.81
C PHE A 140 -11.97 2.25 3.23
N SER A 141 -12.95 2.65 2.41
CA SER A 141 -13.80 3.79 2.70
C SER A 141 -14.52 3.64 4.04
N GLY A 142 -14.63 4.73 4.80
CA GLY A 142 -15.30 4.75 6.11
C GLY A 142 -14.50 4.13 7.26
N THR A 143 -13.31 3.59 7.01
CA THR A 143 -12.42 3.09 8.08
C THR A 143 -11.11 3.85 8.07
N VAL A 144 -10.81 4.57 9.16
CA VAL A 144 -9.50 5.21 9.30
C VAL A 144 -8.46 4.12 9.48
N THR A 145 -7.62 3.91 8.46
CA THR A 145 -6.49 2.98 8.55
C THR A 145 -5.46 3.58 9.51
N PRO A 146 -5.06 2.86 10.59
CA PRO A 146 -4.04 3.35 11.50
C PRO A 146 -2.75 3.70 10.76
N THR A 147 -2.09 4.80 11.15
CA THR A 147 -0.82 5.25 10.54
C THR A 147 0.32 4.27 10.76
N ALA A 148 0.21 3.38 11.75
CA ALA A 148 1.17 2.32 12.04
C ALA A 148 1.11 1.14 11.04
N VAL A 149 0.08 1.08 10.18
CA VAL A 149 0.01 0.06 9.12
C VAL A 149 0.90 0.52 7.96
N ARG A 150 1.84 -0.32 7.54
CA ARG A 150 2.69 -0.09 6.36
C ARG A 150 2.19 -0.92 5.20
N CYS A 151 2.18 -0.36 4.00
CA CYS A 151 1.76 -1.09 2.80
C CYS A 151 2.99 -1.64 2.08
N ILE A 152 3.00 -2.94 1.79
CA ILE A 152 4.06 -3.62 1.04
C ILE A 152 3.53 -3.88 -0.37
N CYS A 153 4.02 -3.11 -1.32
CA CYS A 153 3.50 -3.04 -2.68
C CYS A 153 4.41 -3.75 -3.67
N VAL A 154 3.87 -4.18 -4.80
CA VAL A 154 4.63 -4.73 -5.93
C VAL A 154 4.32 -3.87 -7.14
N CYS A 155 5.37 -3.36 -7.80
CA CYS A 155 5.18 -2.55 -9.00
C CYS A 155 4.62 -3.40 -10.15
N ASP A 156 3.50 -2.97 -10.74
CA ASP A 156 2.87 -3.68 -11.86
C ASP A 156 3.76 -3.76 -13.11
N ASN A 157 4.75 -2.87 -13.23
CA ASN A 157 5.68 -2.84 -14.37
C ASN A 157 6.96 -3.65 -14.12
N CYS A 158 7.75 -3.29 -13.11
CA CYS A 158 9.05 -3.93 -12.89
C CYS A 158 9.01 -5.14 -11.94
N SER A 159 7.83 -5.45 -11.39
CA SER A 159 7.61 -6.55 -10.41
C SER A 159 8.46 -6.48 -9.13
N LYS A 160 9.17 -5.37 -8.89
CA LYS A 160 9.93 -5.16 -7.65
C LYS A 160 9.01 -4.68 -6.53
N SER A 161 9.26 -5.22 -5.35
CA SER A 161 8.57 -4.83 -4.11
C SER A 161 9.12 -3.52 -3.54
N PHE A 162 8.26 -2.74 -2.89
CA PHE A 162 8.64 -1.56 -2.13
C PHE A 162 7.59 -1.26 -1.05
N SER A 163 8.03 -0.62 0.03
CA SER A 163 7.17 -0.30 1.17
C SER A 163 6.74 1.17 1.19
N LEU A 164 5.48 1.40 1.53
CA LEU A 164 4.85 2.72 1.66
C LEU A 164 4.39 2.96 3.08
N GLN A 165 4.45 4.24 3.48
CA GLN A 165 3.72 4.77 4.62
C GLN A 165 2.64 5.70 4.11
N HIS A 166 1.48 5.69 4.77
CA HIS A 166 0.38 6.59 4.44
C HIS A 166 0.12 7.56 5.57
N PHE A 167 -0.51 8.68 5.22
CA PHE A 167 -1.03 9.65 6.17
C PHE A 167 -2.42 10.09 5.71
N HIS A 168 -3.29 10.38 6.66
CA HIS A 168 -4.63 10.86 6.36
C HIS A 168 -4.56 12.34 5.99
N ALA A 169 -4.97 12.72 4.79
CA ALA A 169 -5.02 14.11 4.35
C ALA A 169 -6.40 14.74 4.65
N GLY A 170 -7.50 14.00 4.44
CA GLY A 170 -8.87 14.53 4.54
C GLY A 170 -9.26 15.11 5.91
N PHE A 171 -9.11 14.36 7.01
CA PHE A 171 -9.39 14.83 8.38
C PHE A 171 -8.30 15.71 8.99
N SER A 172 -7.13 15.79 8.36
CA SER A 172 -5.99 16.52 8.91
C SER A 172 -5.91 17.95 8.40
N GLU A 173 -6.92 18.41 7.66
CA GLU A 173 -6.99 19.75 7.05
C GLU A 173 -5.75 20.10 6.21
N ILE A 174 -5.17 19.11 5.52
CA ILE A 174 -4.01 19.28 4.65
C ILE A 174 -4.29 18.79 3.24
N GLN A 175 -3.70 19.47 2.27
CA GLN A 175 -3.50 18.99 0.92
C GLN A 175 -2.08 18.43 0.75
N TYR A 176 -1.90 17.50 -0.19
CA TYR A 176 -0.58 16.95 -0.49
C TYR A 176 -0.24 16.98 -1.98
N PHE A 177 1.05 17.05 -2.28
CA PHE A 177 1.57 17.14 -3.64
C PHE A 177 2.81 16.26 -3.76
N TYR A 178 2.85 15.39 -4.76
CA TYR A 178 4.04 14.61 -5.07
C TYR A 178 4.99 15.42 -5.93
N SER A 179 6.28 15.20 -5.75
CA SER A 179 7.28 15.66 -6.72
C SER A 179 7.22 14.85 -8.02
N THR A 180 7.91 15.28 -9.07
CA THR A 180 7.92 14.65 -10.41
C THR A 180 8.14 13.13 -10.37
N ASN A 181 9.07 12.67 -9.54
CA ASN A 181 9.45 11.27 -9.33
C ASN A 181 8.89 10.68 -8.02
N SER A 182 8.05 11.43 -7.32
CA SER A 182 7.41 11.13 -6.04
C SER A 182 8.32 10.72 -4.87
N LYS A 183 9.63 10.97 -4.95
CA LYS A 183 10.55 10.76 -3.81
C LYS A 183 10.36 11.81 -2.72
N GLU A 184 9.63 12.88 -3.03
CA GLU A 184 9.24 13.89 -2.07
C GLU A 184 7.72 14.07 -2.10
N THR A 185 7.15 14.34 -0.94
CA THR A 185 5.75 14.69 -0.77
C THR A 185 5.68 15.96 0.04
N LEU A 186 5.01 16.99 -0.49
CA LEU A 186 4.76 18.25 0.20
C LEU A 186 3.37 18.21 0.81
N LEU A 187 3.24 18.65 2.06
CA LEU A 187 1.96 18.90 2.73
C LEU A 187 1.73 20.39 2.83
N VAL A 188 0.53 20.83 2.46
CA VAL A 188 0.11 22.22 2.52
C VAL A 188 -1.19 22.30 3.32
N PRO A 189 -1.24 23.04 4.44
CA PRO A 189 -2.49 23.23 5.17
C PRO A 189 -3.58 23.86 4.28
N TYR A 190 -4.84 23.46 4.48
CA TYR A 190 -5.94 24.15 3.83
C TYR A 190 -5.98 25.63 4.24
N GLY A 191 -6.28 26.50 3.28
CA GLY A 191 -6.28 27.96 3.47
C GLY A 191 -4.91 28.63 3.41
N ALA A 192 -3.79 27.89 3.43
CA ALA A 192 -2.45 28.48 3.29
C ALA A 192 -2.19 29.10 1.92
N ILE A 193 -2.81 28.56 0.86
CA ILE A 193 -2.76 29.10 -0.49
C ILE A 193 -4.19 29.22 -1.03
N ALA A 194 -4.51 30.37 -1.63
CA ALA A 194 -5.82 30.59 -2.24
C ALA A 194 -6.10 29.57 -3.36
N ASN A 195 -7.38 29.20 -3.54
CA ASN A 195 -7.84 28.26 -4.57
C ASN A 195 -7.30 26.82 -4.46
N MET A 196 -6.81 26.41 -3.27
CA MET A 196 -6.46 25.02 -2.99
C MET A 196 -7.62 24.07 -3.33
N PRO A 197 -7.41 23.04 -4.15
CA PRO A 197 -8.41 22.00 -4.35
C PRO A 197 -8.81 21.36 -3.03
N THR A 198 -10.11 21.21 -2.81
CA THR A 198 -10.66 20.60 -1.59
C THR A 198 -10.99 19.13 -1.81
N GLN A 199 -11.12 18.37 -0.72
CA GLN A 199 -11.51 16.96 -0.78
C GLN A 199 -12.87 16.81 -1.48
N LEU A 200 -13.00 15.80 -2.34
CA LEU A 200 -14.20 15.50 -3.13
C LEU A 200 -14.63 16.60 -4.12
N GLN A 201 -13.80 17.62 -4.36
CA GLN A 201 -14.07 18.61 -5.40
C GLN A 201 -14.08 17.95 -6.78
N GLU A 202 -15.24 17.97 -7.44
CA GLU A 202 -15.43 17.28 -8.73
C GLU A 202 -14.79 18.01 -9.91
N ILE A 203 -14.81 19.35 -9.88
CA ILE A 203 -14.31 20.19 -10.98
C ILE A 203 -13.08 20.96 -10.49
N ILE A 204 -11.94 20.68 -11.11
CA ILE A 204 -10.68 21.38 -10.85
C ILE A 204 -10.43 22.39 -11.98
N ASP A 205 -10.45 23.68 -11.64
CA ASP A 205 -10.13 24.77 -12.58
C ASP A 205 -8.62 24.78 -12.84
N SER A 206 -8.24 24.50 -14.09
CA SER A 206 -6.83 24.38 -14.49
C SER A 206 -6.06 25.69 -14.39
N ALA A 207 -6.70 26.85 -14.61
CA ALA A 207 -6.02 28.14 -14.52
C ALA A 207 -5.66 28.45 -13.07
N LYS A 208 -6.64 28.28 -12.15
CA LYS A 208 -6.41 28.46 -10.71
C LYS A 208 -5.43 27.46 -10.15
N LEU A 209 -5.48 26.21 -10.63
CA LEU A 209 -4.52 25.19 -10.22
C LEU A 209 -3.10 25.56 -10.63
N ASN A 210 -2.89 26.03 -11.86
CA ASN A 210 -1.57 26.46 -12.33
C ASN A 210 -1.03 27.66 -11.52
N GLU A 211 -1.88 28.63 -11.18
CA GLU A 211 -1.52 29.75 -10.31
C GLU A 211 -1.05 29.25 -8.94
N LEU A 212 -1.82 28.35 -8.32
CA LEU A 212 -1.46 27.74 -7.04
C LEU A 212 -0.15 26.95 -7.13
N GLU A 213 0.02 26.10 -8.15
CA GLU A 213 1.20 25.28 -8.32
C GLU A 213 2.46 26.12 -8.54
N SER A 214 2.33 27.33 -9.10
CA SER A 214 3.45 28.28 -9.25
C SER A 214 3.96 28.86 -7.93
N LEU A 215 3.14 28.80 -6.87
CA LEU A 215 3.50 29.24 -5.52
C LEU A 215 4.19 28.13 -4.71
N LEU A 216 4.09 26.87 -5.16
CA LEU A 216 4.71 25.74 -4.48
C LEU A 216 6.26 25.83 -4.56
N PRO A 217 7.01 25.39 -3.53
CA PRO A 217 8.45 25.29 -3.63
C PRO A 217 8.85 24.32 -4.75
N THR A 218 10.09 24.41 -5.21
CA THR A 218 10.66 23.37 -6.08
C THR A 218 11.01 22.12 -5.28
N SER A 219 10.93 20.96 -5.93
CA SER A 219 11.47 19.71 -5.41
C SER A 219 12.89 19.48 -5.96
N SER A 220 13.62 18.50 -5.43
CA SER A 220 14.98 18.20 -5.92
C SER A 220 15.01 17.69 -7.38
N ASP A 221 13.87 17.25 -7.88
CA ASP A 221 13.67 16.58 -9.17
C ASP A 221 12.65 17.32 -10.07
N GLY A 222 12.27 18.55 -9.71
CA GLY A 222 11.36 19.38 -10.50
C GLY A 222 10.36 20.13 -9.64
N HIS A 223 9.07 19.81 -9.82
CA HIS A 223 7.97 20.57 -9.23
C HIS A 223 6.99 19.67 -8.51
N PHE A 224 6.43 20.18 -7.42
CA PHE A 224 5.22 19.62 -6.82
C PHE A 224 4.00 19.99 -7.66
N ARG A 225 3.15 19.01 -7.99
CA ARG A 225 1.88 19.25 -8.69
C ARG A 225 0.77 18.39 -8.13
N TYR A 226 -0.46 18.86 -8.25
CA TYR A 226 -1.64 18.21 -7.69
C TYR A 226 -1.91 16.86 -8.36
N PHE A 227 -1.69 16.79 -9.67
CA PHE A 227 -1.84 15.57 -10.45
C PHE A 227 -0.53 14.79 -10.65
N ASN A 228 0.59 15.20 -10.03
CA ASN A 228 1.79 14.35 -10.10
C ASN A 228 1.46 12.97 -9.51
N SER A 229 1.84 11.93 -10.24
CA SER A 229 1.60 10.55 -9.85
C SER A 229 2.54 10.09 -8.73
N PHE A 230 2.12 9.11 -7.94
CA PHE A 230 3.05 8.38 -7.09
C PHE A 230 3.78 7.33 -7.93
N LYS A 231 5.10 7.40 -8.02
CA LYS A 231 5.95 6.56 -8.87
C LYS A 231 6.57 5.40 -8.08
N CYS A 232 6.82 4.29 -8.77
CA CYS A 232 7.62 3.21 -8.23
C CYS A 232 9.06 3.69 -8.00
N PRO A 233 9.67 3.46 -6.81
CA PRO A 233 11.02 3.92 -6.51
C PRO A 233 12.11 3.23 -7.36
N HIS A 234 11.80 2.09 -7.99
CA HIS A 234 12.75 1.28 -8.73
C HIS A 234 12.80 1.57 -10.22
N CYS A 235 11.66 1.93 -10.83
CA CYS A 235 11.55 2.14 -12.28
C CYS A 235 10.88 3.46 -12.68
N LEU A 236 10.44 4.26 -11.70
CA LEU A 236 9.83 5.58 -11.87
C LEU A 236 8.52 5.61 -12.69
N ILE A 237 7.96 4.46 -13.06
CA ILE A 237 6.61 4.37 -13.64
C ILE A 237 5.56 4.62 -12.55
N SER A 238 4.48 5.30 -12.91
CA SER A 238 3.35 5.58 -12.02
C SER A 238 2.79 4.29 -11.42
N PHE A 239 2.80 4.22 -10.09
CA PHE A 239 2.12 3.20 -9.32
C PHE A 239 0.68 3.62 -9.01
N ILE A 240 0.50 4.90 -8.64
CA ILE A 240 -0.80 5.59 -8.61
C ILE A 240 -0.72 6.71 -9.63
N ASP A 241 -1.48 6.61 -10.70
CA ASP A 241 -1.35 7.43 -11.91
C ASP A 241 -2.42 8.51 -11.95
N PHE A 242 -2.21 9.59 -11.20
CA PHE A 242 -3.12 10.74 -11.19
C PHE A 242 -3.05 11.58 -12.47
N GLU A 243 -1.96 11.46 -13.23
CA GLU A 243 -1.83 12.13 -14.52
C GLU A 243 -2.80 11.51 -15.54
N LYS A 244 -2.91 10.18 -15.54
CA LYS A 244 -3.84 9.45 -16.41
C LYS A 244 -5.26 9.41 -15.86
N PHE A 245 -5.44 9.25 -14.55
CA PHE A 245 -6.72 9.05 -13.89
C PHE A 245 -7.01 10.20 -12.90
N THR A 246 -7.08 11.41 -13.46
CA THR A 246 -7.27 12.65 -12.70
C THR A 246 -8.50 12.64 -11.79
N GLU A 247 -9.56 11.91 -12.18
CA GLU A 247 -10.82 11.77 -11.45
C GLU A 247 -10.67 11.09 -10.08
N MET A 248 -9.57 10.36 -9.86
CA MET A 248 -9.30 9.69 -8.58
C MET A 248 -8.74 10.67 -7.54
N ARG A 249 -8.03 11.71 -7.99
CA ARG A 249 -7.23 12.57 -7.10
C ARG A 249 -8.05 13.24 -5.98
N PRO A 250 -9.27 13.76 -6.21
CA PRO A 250 -10.08 14.35 -5.14
C PRO A 250 -10.63 13.32 -4.14
N LYS A 251 -10.71 12.05 -4.54
CA LYS A 251 -11.21 10.93 -3.72
C LYS A 251 -10.09 10.23 -2.96
N GLU A 252 -8.83 10.39 -3.38
CA GLU A 252 -7.67 9.86 -2.68
C GLU A 252 -7.28 10.76 -1.50
N TYR A 253 -7.88 10.52 -0.34
CA TYR A 253 -7.64 11.28 0.89
C TYR A 253 -6.56 10.68 1.79
N TYR A 254 -5.85 9.66 1.31
CA TYR A 254 -4.61 9.16 1.89
C TYR A 254 -3.44 9.51 0.97
N GLY A 255 -2.52 10.34 1.49
CA GLY A 255 -1.25 10.56 0.85
C GLY A 255 -0.25 9.48 1.24
N ASN A 256 0.84 9.38 0.48
CA ASN A 256 1.87 8.34 0.66
C ASN A 256 3.26 8.97 0.80
N THR A 257 4.15 8.31 1.50
CA THR A 257 5.60 8.51 1.38
C THR A 257 6.27 7.15 1.17
N LEU A 258 7.47 7.17 0.59
CA LEU A 258 8.32 5.97 0.68
C LEU A 258 8.69 5.74 2.14
N LEU A 259 8.91 4.48 2.51
CA LEU A 259 9.26 4.11 3.88
C LEU A 259 10.43 4.93 4.43
N ASN A 260 10.32 5.34 5.70
CA ASN A 260 11.31 6.14 6.44
C ASN A 260 11.48 7.58 5.92
N GLN A 261 10.71 8.00 4.92
CA GLN A 261 10.67 9.40 4.50
C GLN A 261 9.62 10.17 5.27
N LYS A 262 9.98 11.40 5.65
CA LYS A 262 9.03 12.37 6.20
C LYS A 262 8.56 13.29 5.07
N PRO A 263 7.26 13.60 4.99
CA PRO A 263 6.80 14.59 4.05
C PRO A 263 7.34 15.97 4.43
N LYS A 264 7.60 16.80 3.42
CA LYS A 264 7.95 18.21 3.59
C LYS A 264 6.71 18.98 4.03
N GLN A 265 6.91 19.93 4.92
CA GLN A 265 5.84 20.84 5.34
C GLN A 265 5.95 22.13 4.52
N TRP A 266 4.82 22.65 4.09
CA TRP A 266 4.72 24.03 3.61
C TRP A 266 5.19 24.97 4.72
N THR A 267 6.14 25.81 4.37
CA THR A 267 6.51 26.98 5.15
C THR A 267 6.17 28.17 4.29
N ASP A 268 5.37 29.10 4.80
CA ASP A 268 5.09 30.34 4.09
C ASP A 268 6.42 30.99 3.67
N GLN A 269 6.57 31.24 2.37
CA GLN A 269 7.73 31.96 1.84
C GLN A 269 7.67 33.45 2.18
N THR A 270 6.62 33.92 2.87
CA THR A 270 6.51 35.26 3.43
C THR A 270 7.25 35.33 4.78
N GLY A 271 8.55 35.08 4.75
CA GLY A 271 9.46 35.69 5.72
C GLY A 271 9.68 37.13 5.30
N SER A 272 8.85 38.04 5.79
CA SER A 272 9.16 39.48 5.87
C SER A 272 10.20 39.73 6.94
#